data_AF-A0A0G2ZBF4-F1
#
_entry.id   AF-A0A0G2ZBF4-F1
#
_cell.length_a   1.000
_cell.length_b   1.000
_cell.length_c   1.000
_cell.angle_alpha   90.00
_cell.angle_beta   90.00
_cell.angle_gamma   90.00
#
_symmetry.space_group_name_H-M   'P 1'
#
loop_
_entity.id
_entity.type
_entity.pdbx_description
1 polymer ?
#
loop_
_entity_poly.entity_id
_entity_poly.type
_entity_poly.pdbx_seq_one_letter_code
_entity_poly.pdbx_strand_id
1 'polypeptide(L)'
;MMNLMEKLKECEVEGVYMVEGEEVPFYAIIAKDPEQLMKILGEHEDFEADVAVLSPEELEALKSTKSEIALTVINAIEKGTRLL
;
A
#
# COMPACT_ATOMS: atom_id res chain seq x y z
N MET A 1 13.91 -14.40 7.54
CA MET A 1 12.78 -13.46 7.56
C MET A 1 13.33 -12.07 7.27
N MET A 2 13.17 -11.59 6.04
CA MET A 2 13.39 -10.18 5.73
C MET A 2 12.13 -9.43 6.13
N ASN A 3 12.25 -8.34 6.88
CA ASN A 3 11.11 -7.52 7.24
C ASN A 3 10.70 -6.70 6.01
N LEU A 4 9.43 -6.81 5.58
CA LEU A 4 8.84 -5.99 4.52
C LEU A 4 9.22 -4.51 4.68
N MET A 5 9.16 -3.99 5.92
CA MET A 5 9.54 -2.61 6.24
C MET A 5 10.98 -2.24 5.86
N GLU A 6 11.93 -3.17 5.88
CA GLU A 6 13.30 -2.90 5.46
C GLU A 6 13.39 -2.74 3.94
N LYS A 7 12.65 -3.54 3.18
CA LYS A 7 12.55 -3.41 1.72
C LYS A 7 11.82 -2.14 1.32
N LEU A 8 10.71 -1.82 1.99
CA LEU A 8 9.99 -0.57 1.77
C LEU A 8 10.90 0.64 2.02
N LYS A 9 11.79 0.59 3.01
CA LYS A 9 12.79 1.66 3.24
C LYS A 9 13.82 1.83 2.12
N GLU A 10 14.13 0.77 1.37
CA GLU A 10 14.99 0.87 0.18
C GLU A 10 14.26 1.51 -1.00
N CYS A 11 12.94 1.53 -0.97
CA CYS A 11 12.09 2.19 -1.95
C CYS A 11 11.75 3.63 -1.52
N GLU A 12 11.56 4.53 -2.48
CA GLU A 12 11.05 5.90 -2.21
C GLU A 12 9.54 5.84 -1.89
N VAL A 13 9.19 5.28 -0.72
CA VAL A 13 7.82 5.28 -0.17
C VAL A 13 7.56 6.54 0.67
N GLU A 14 6.42 7.17 0.41
CA GLU A 14 5.96 8.35 1.14
C GLU A 14 5.04 8.01 2.31
N GLY A 15 4.40 6.84 2.27
CA GLY A 15 3.54 6.39 3.36
C GLY A 15 3.15 4.93 3.25
N VAL A 16 3.04 4.27 4.39
CA VAL A 16 2.57 2.88 4.50
C VAL A 16 1.44 2.84 5.51
N TYR A 17 0.28 2.37 5.08
CA TYR A 17 -0.93 2.30 5.90
C TYR A 17 -1.40 0.85 5.93
N MET A 18 -1.71 0.37 7.12
CA MET A 18 -2.19 -0.99 7.34
C MET A 18 -3.59 -0.95 7.94
N VAL A 19 -4.50 -1.74 7.37
CA VAL A 19 -5.82 -1.96 7.96
C VAL A 19 -5.83 -3.35 8.59
N GLU A 20 -5.98 -3.39 9.91
CA GLU A 20 -6.19 -4.62 10.67
C GLU A 20 -7.69 -4.82 10.85
N GLY A 21 -8.23 -5.96 10.41
CA GLY A 21 -9.67 -6.23 10.51
C GLY A 21 -10.21 -7.36 9.64
N GLU A 22 -9.46 -7.80 8.63
CA GLU A 22 -9.79 -8.93 7.77
C GLU A 22 -8.90 -10.15 8.06
N GLU A 23 -9.27 -11.34 7.57
CA GLU A 23 -8.47 -12.57 7.74
C GLU A 23 -7.05 -12.44 7.16
N VAL A 24 -6.88 -11.54 6.19
CA VAL A 24 -5.62 -11.17 5.56
C VAL A 24 -5.42 -9.65 5.77
N PRO A 25 -4.25 -9.19 6.23
CA PRO A 25 -4.00 -7.77 6.41
C PRO A 25 -3.96 -7.04 5.06
N PHE A 26 -4.55 -5.84 5.01
CA PHE A 26 -4.51 -4.99 3.83
C PHE A 26 -3.51 -3.84 4.02
N TYR A 27 -2.60 -3.67 3.06
CA TYR A 27 -1.61 -2.61 3.04
C TYR A 27 -1.87 -1.65 1.88
N ALA A 28 -2.04 -0.36 2.19
CA ALA A 28 -1.98 0.72 1.21
C ALA A 28 -0.60 1.39 1.28
N ILE A 29 0.14 1.35 0.18
CA ILE A 29 1.50 1.88 0.10
C ILE A 29 1.54 3.00 -0.93
N ILE A 30 2.02 4.16 -0.52
CA ILE A 30 2.27 5.29 -1.40
C ILE A 30 3.75 5.30 -1.74
N ALA A 31 4.08 5.11 -3.01
CA ALA A 31 5.43 5.07 -3.52
C ALA A 31 5.56 5.95 -4.77
N LYS A 32 6.72 6.58 -4.92
CA LYS A 32 7.02 7.35 -6.12
C LYS A 32 7.09 6.48 -7.40
N ASP A 33 7.47 5.21 -7.24
CA ASP A 33 7.52 4.21 -8.30
C ASP A 33 6.72 2.95 -7.90
N PRO A 34 5.39 2.94 -8.13
CA PRO A 34 4.53 1.84 -7.72
C PRO A 34 4.79 0.54 -8.49
N GLU A 35 5.22 0.61 -9.75
CA GLU A 35 5.51 -0.55 -10.59
C GLU A 35 6.75 -1.30 -10.09
N GLN A 36 7.82 -0.56 -9.77
CA GLN A 36 9.02 -1.15 -9.19
C GLN A 36 8.70 -1.85 -7.87
N LEU A 37 7.89 -1.22 -7.01
CA LEU A 37 7.56 -1.79 -5.72
C LEU A 37 6.70 -3.05 -5.85
N MET A 38 5.69 -3.05 -6.72
CA MET A 38 4.89 -4.25 -7.00
C MET A 38 5.75 -5.41 -7.50
N LYS A 39 6.76 -5.13 -8.33
CA LYS A 39 7.69 -6.17 -8.79
C LYS A 39 8.49 -6.79 -7.64
N ILE A 40 9.01 -5.96 -6.74
CA ILE A 40 9.75 -6.42 -5.55
C ILE A 40 8.84 -7.27 -4.66
N LEU A 41 7.61 -6.82 -4.42
CA LEU A 41 6.63 -7.55 -3.61
C LEU A 41 6.26 -8.90 -4.25
N GLY A 42 6.09 -8.95 -5.57
CA GLY A 42 5.78 -10.17 -6.31
C GLY A 42 6.92 -11.19 -6.37
N GLU A 43 8.18 -10.76 -6.18
CA GLU A 43 9.33 -11.67 -6.03
C GLU A 43 9.40 -12.31 -4.63
N HIS A 44 8.54 -11.89 -3.70
CA HIS A 44 8.47 -12.39 -2.34
C HIS A 44 7.18 -13.21 -2.11
N GLU A 45 7.21 -14.50 -2.44
CA GLU A 45 6.08 -15.44 -2.32
C GLU A 45 5.60 -15.71 -0.88
N ASP A 46 6.39 -15.36 0.15
CA ASP A 46 6.06 -15.54 1.57
C ASP A 46 5.16 -14.42 2.15
N PHE A 47 4.70 -13.47 1.33
CA PHE A 47 3.93 -12.33 1.78
C PHE A 47 2.42 -12.54 1.59
N GLU A 48 1.76 -13.08 2.61
CA GLU A 48 0.30 -13.26 2.66
C GLU A 48 -0.38 -11.97 3.13
N ALA A 49 -0.42 -10.95 2.27
CA ALA A 49 -1.21 -9.75 2.50
C ALA A 49 -1.74 -9.16 1.19
N ASP A 50 -2.89 -8.52 1.26
CA ASP A 50 -3.38 -7.72 0.13
C ASP A 50 -2.65 -6.38 0.11
N VAL A 51 -2.09 -6.02 -1.04
CA VAL A 51 -1.36 -4.75 -1.21
C VAL A 51 -1.95 -3.93 -2.33
N ALA A 52 -2.28 -2.69 -2.01
CA ALA A 52 -2.49 -1.63 -2.99
C ALA A 52 -1.27 -0.71 -2.98
N VAL A 53 -0.56 -0.63 -4.11
CA VAL A 53 0.54 0.31 -4.30
C VAL A 53 0.08 1.42 -5.23
N LEU A 54 0.32 2.67 -4.82
CA LEU A 54 -0.17 3.87 -5.49
C LEU A 54 0.94 4.90 -5.55
N SER A 55 0.95 5.70 -6.61
CA SER A 55 1.67 6.96 -6.63
C SER A 55 0.90 8.08 -5.91
N PRO A 56 1.57 9.14 -5.45
CA PRO A 56 0.89 10.32 -4.91
C PRO A 56 -0.13 10.93 -5.88
N GLU A 57 0.17 10.90 -7.18
CA GLU A 57 -0.73 11.39 -8.24
C GLU A 57 -1.98 10.51 -8.36
N GLU A 58 -1.82 9.18 -8.28
CA GLU A 58 -2.94 8.24 -8.27
C GLU A 58 -3.81 8.39 -7.02
N LEU A 59 -3.22 8.67 -5.85
CA LEU A 59 -3.99 8.94 -4.65
C LEU A 59 -4.89 10.18 -4.83
N GLU A 60 -4.38 11.25 -5.39
CA GLU A 60 -5.16 12.46 -5.66
C GLU A 60 -6.28 12.20 -6.70
N ALA A 61 -5.99 11.39 -7.72
CA ALA A 61 -6.98 10.97 -8.71
C ALA A 61 -8.07 10.07 -8.08
N LEU A 62 -7.71 9.21 -7.14
CA LEU A 62 -8.64 8.36 -6.38
C LEU A 62 -9.59 9.20 -5.54
N LYS A 63 -9.12 10.25 -4.87
CA LYS A 63 -9.98 11.17 -4.09
C LYS A 63 -11.05 11.86 -4.94
N SER A 64 -10.76 12.05 -6.23
CA SER A 64 -11.68 12.64 -7.19
C SER A 64 -12.64 11.61 -7.81
N THR A 65 -12.38 10.32 -7.63
CA THR A 65 -13.12 9.20 -8.21
C THR A 65 -14.12 8.63 -7.20
N LYS A 66 -15.39 8.45 -7.61
CA LYS A 66 -16.46 7.89 -6.76
C LYS A 66 -16.61 6.36 -6.86
N SER A 67 -15.53 5.66 -7.17
CA SER A 67 -15.54 4.19 -7.27
C SER A 67 -15.51 3.57 -5.87
N GLU A 68 -16.24 2.48 -5.66
CA GLU A 68 -16.22 1.74 -4.38
C GLU A 68 -14.81 1.29 -4.01
N ILE A 69 -14.02 0.82 -4.99
CA ILE A 69 -12.63 0.41 -4.77
C ILE A 69 -11.78 1.60 -4.31
N ALA A 70 -11.98 2.76 -4.93
CA ALA A 70 -11.26 3.98 -4.57
C ALA A 70 -11.59 4.41 -3.12
N LEU A 71 -12.87 4.33 -2.75
CA LEU A 71 -13.30 4.62 -1.39
C LEU A 71 -12.70 3.64 -0.37
N THR A 72 -12.57 2.36 -0.70
CA THR A 72 -11.93 1.38 0.19
C THR A 72 -10.46 1.73 0.42
N VAL A 73 -9.71 2.02 -0.63
CA VAL A 73 -8.29 2.40 -0.55
C VAL A 73 -8.10 3.71 0.23
N ILE A 74 -8.94 4.72 -0.03
CA ILE A 74 -8.89 5.99 0.71
C ILE A 74 -9.22 5.77 2.19
N ASN A 75 -10.27 5.00 2.50
CA ASN A 75 -10.60 4.67 3.88
C ASN A 75 -9.45 3.92 4.58
N ALA A 76 -8.75 3.04 3.86
CA ALA A 76 -7.59 2.34 4.39
C ALA A 76 -6.45 3.29 4.73
N ILE A 77 -6.21 4.31 3.91
CA ILE A 77 -5.19 5.35 4.17
C ILE A 77 -5.62 6.28 5.32
N GLU A 78 -6.89 6.67 5.38
CA GLU A 78 -7.39 7.62 6.39
C GLU A 78 -7.60 6.99 7.77
N LYS A 79 -8.03 5.73 7.83
CA LYS A 79 -8.37 5.03 9.07
C LYS A 79 -7.36 3.95 9.46
N GLY A 80 -6.52 3.52 8.52
CA GLY A 80 -5.50 2.52 8.77
C GLY A 80 -4.40 3.05 9.68
N THR A 81 -3.71 2.11 10.31
CA THR A 81 -2.53 2.36 11.12
C THR A 81 -1.38 2.73 10.19
N ARG A 82 -0.91 3.98 10.31
CA ARG A 82 0.30 4.42 9.60
C ARG A 82 1.53 3.75 10.21
N LEU A 83 2.27 3.01 9.39
CA LEU A 83 3.49 2.29 9.78
C LEU A 83 4.78 3.06 9.45
N LEU A 84 4.71 3.98 8.48
CA LEU A 84 5.82 4.81 8.02
C LEU A 84 5.32 6.18 7.54
#